data_AF-F0GJS7-F1
#
_entry.id   AF-F0GJS7-F1
#
_cell.length_a   1.000
_cell.length_b   1.000
_cell.length_c   1.000
_cell.angle_alpha   90.00
_cell.angle_beta   90.00
_cell.angle_gamma   90.00
#
_symmetry.space_group_name_H-M   'P 1'
#
loop_
_entity.id
_entity.type
_entity.pdbx_description
1 polymer ?
#
loop_
_entity_poly.entity_id
_entity_poly.type
_entity_poly.pdbx_seq_one_letter_code
_entity_poly.pdbx_strand_id
1 'polypeptide(L)'
;KPARAKGADAAQPEHAMPAADAARKTRASEAAVDGADVGVRPAYWDKACADLVKRDRILKKLIPKFGPAHLVKRGDPFVTLARSVVGQQISVPSAQSLWARIE
;
A
#
# COMPACT_ATOMS: atom_id res chain seq x y z
N LYS A 1 37.24 18.78 -47.91
CA LYS A 1 38.25 19.23 -46.91
C LYS A 1 37.96 20.69 -46.59
N PRO A 2 37.71 21.09 -45.32
CA PRO A 2 37.25 20.27 -44.18
C PRO A 2 35.82 19.74 -44.47
N ALA A 3 34.80 19.60 -43.62
CA ALA A 3 34.62 19.71 -42.16
C ALA A 3 33.48 18.77 -41.70
N ARG A 4 33.43 18.44 -40.39
CA ARG A 4 32.22 18.02 -39.66
C ARG A 4 32.45 18.30 -38.18
N ALA A 5 31.60 19.13 -37.56
CA ALA A 5 31.75 19.42 -36.13
C ALA A 5 31.37 18.18 -35.30
N LYS A 6 32.17 17.87 -34.27
CA LYS A 6 31.84 16.90 -33.24
C LYS A 6 31.96 17.60 -31.89
N GLY A 7 30.81 17.91 -31.28
CA GLY A 7 30.76 18.42 -29.91
C GLY A 7 31.31 17.38 -28.92
N ALA A 8 31.86 17.87 -27.81
CA ALA A 8 32.47 17.04 -26.78
C ALA A 8 31.43 16.35 -25.88
N ASP A 9 31.90 15.33 -25.16
CA ASP A 9 31.19 14.66 -24.08
C ASP A 9 31.12 15.54 -22.82
N ALA A 10 29.98 15.50 -22.11
CA ALA A 10 29.78 16.18 -20.83
C ALA A 10 28.57 15.62 -20.05
N ALA A 11 28.87 14.77 -19.07
CA ALA A 11 28.11 14.43 -17.86
C ALA A 11 26.57 14.68 -17.82
N GLN A 12 25.81 13.58 -17.72
CA GLN A 12 24.48 13.62 -17.08
C GLN A 12 24.66 13.62 -15.55
N PRO A 13 24.13 14.61 -14.81
CA PRO A 13 24.14 14.57 -13.34
C PRO A 13 23.04 13.64 -12.81
N GLU A 14 23.34 12.99 -11.68
CA GLU A 14 22.57 11.90 -11.09
C GLU A 14 21.88 12.27 -9.77
N HIS A 15 21.01 11.38 -9.27
CA HIS A 15 20.44 11.35 -7.91
C HIS A 15 19.56 12.53 -7.43
N ALA A 16 18.23 12.40 -7.57
CA ALA A 16 17.26 13.23 -6.83
C ALA A 16 15.87 12.57 -6.58
N MET A 17 15.81 11.36 -5.99
CA MET A 17 14.51 10.75 -5.56
C MET A 17 14.45 10.19 -4.11
N PRO A 18 14.82 10.95 -3.05
CA PRO A 18 14.61 10.52 -1.66
C PRO A 18 13.16 10.71 -1.16
N ALA A 19 12.40 11.66 -1.72
CA ALA A 19 11.12 12.12 -1.14
C ALA A 19 9.97 11.10 -1.24
N ALA A 20 9.95 10.27 -2.29
CA ALA A 20 8.86 9.33 -2.53
C ALA A 20 8.80 8.19 -1.48
N ASP A 21 9.95 7.78 -0.94
CA ASP A 21 10.00 6.71 0.05
C ASP A 21 9.60 7.23 1.46
N ALA A 22 9.98 8.46 1.80
CA ALA A 22 9.51 9.14 3.01
C ALA A 22 7.97 9.27 3.02
N ALA A 23 7.35 9.70 1.92
CA ALA A 23 5.89 9.82 1.80
C ALA A 23 5.16 8.45 1.84
N ARG A 24 5.82 7.37 1.39
CA ARG A 24 5.33 6.00 1.57
C ARG A 24 5.44 5.56 3.04
N LYS A 25 6.51 5.96 3.73
CA LYS A 25 6.77 5.65 5.15
C LYS A 25 5.81 6.36 6.09
N THR A 26 5.41 7.61 5.82
CA THR A 26 4.36 8.29 6.60
C THR A 26 2.99 7.65 6.38
N ARG A 27 2.59 7.40 5.13
CA ARG A 27 1.29 6.75 4.83
C ARG A 27 1.15 5.35 5.41
N ALA A 28 2.24 4.60 5.54
CA ALA A 28 2.24 3.30 6.21
C ALA A 28 1.92 3.42 7.71
N SER A 29 2.28 4.53 8.35
CA SER A 29 1.89 4.86 9.73
C SER A 29 0.45 5.39 9.81
N GLU A 30 0.06 6.28 8.90
CA GLU A 30 -1.27 6.91 8.91
C GLU A 30 -2.40 5.91 8.63
N ALA A 31 -2.16 4.89 7.79
CA ALA A 31 -3.12 3.81 7.55
C ALA A 31 -3.36 2.88 8.76
N ALA A 32 -2.61 3.04 9.86
CA ALA A 32 -2.67 2.19 11.05
C ALA A 32 -3.37 2.81 12.27
N VAL A 33 -3.75 4.10 12.24
CA VAL A 33 -4.23 4.80 13.46
C VAL A 33 -5.74 4.75 13.69
N ASP A 34 -6.56 4.57 12.65
CA ASP A 34 -8.00 4.40 12.82
C ASP A 34 -8.33 3.02 13.41
N GLY A 35 -8.84 2.97 14.65
CA GLY A 35 -9.60 1.83 15.19
C GLY A 35 -8.83 0.51 15.28
N ALA A 36 -7.98 0.37 16.29
CA ALA A 36 -7.39 -0.90 16.71
C ALA A 36 -8.40 -1.77 17.49
N ASP A 37 -9.47 -2.21 16.82
CA ASP A 37 -10.17 -3.42 17.27
C ASP A 37 -9.20 -4.60 17.19
N VAL A 38 -9.00 -5.31 18.30
CA VAL A 38 -8.11 -6.48 18.38
C VAL A 38 -8.88 -7.70 17.90
N GLY A 39 -9.39 -7.60 16.67
CA GLY A 39 -10.29 -8.57 16.07
C GLY A 39 -9.66 -9.96 16.05
N VAL A 40 -10.28 -10.91 16.76
CA VAL A 40 -9.71 -12.24 16.98
C VAL A 40 -9.35 -12.89 15.65
N ARG A 41 -8.05 -13.18 15.48
CA ARG A 41 -7.49 -13.87 14.31
C ARG A 41 -8.33 -15.13 14.01
N PRO A 42 -8.96 -15.25 12.83
CA PRO A 42 -9.81 -16.40 12.53
C PRO A 42 -9.03 -17.71 12.61
N ALA A 43 -9.64 -18.78 13.14
CA ALA A 43 -8.96 -20.06 13.38
C ALA A 43 -8.37 -20.74 12.12
N TYR A 44 -8.76 -20.32 10.91
CA TYR A 44 -8.17 -20.77 9.66
C TYR A 44 -6.89 -20.02 9.25
N TRP A 45 -6.58 -18.88 9.88
CA TRP A 45 -5.57 -17.92 9.41
C TRP A 45 -4.17 -18.52 9.37
N ASP A 46 -3.70 -19.08 10.49
CA ASP A 46 -2.33 -19.60 10.58
C ASP A 46 -2.13 -20.83 9.68
N LYS A 47 -3.18 -21.64 9.50
CA LYS A 47 -3.21 -22.73 8.51
C LYS A 47 -3.09 -22.18 7.09
N ALA A 48 -3.83 -21.14 6.74
CA ALA A 48 -3.76 -20.50 5.43
C ALA A 48 -2.37 -19.88 5.18
N CYS A 49 -1.77 -19.23 6.17
CA CYS A 49 -0.39 -18.74 6.10
C CYS A 49 0.61 -19.87 5.85
N ALA A 50 0.49 -21.01 6.56
CA ALA A 50 1.36 -22.16 6.36
C ALA A 50 1.21 -22.79 4.95
N ASP A 51 -0.02 -22.92 4.45
CA ASP A 51 -0.30 -23.40 3.10
C ASP A 51 0.30 -22.47 2.01
N LEU A 52 0.17 -21.15 2.18
CA LEU A 52 0.74 -20.17 1.25
C LEU A 52 2.28 -20.16 1.29
N VAL A 53 2.90 -20.21 2.48
CA VAL A 53 4.37 -20.32 2.64
C VAL A 53 4.93 -21.60 2.02
N LYS A 54 4.15 -22.69 2.00
CA LYS A 54 4.54 -23.97 1.38
C LYS A 54 4.45 -23.94 -0.16
N ARG A 55 3.45 -23.24 -0.72
CA ARG A 55 3.10 -23.30 -2.15
C ARG A 55 3.71 -22.16 -2.98
N ASP A 56 3.91 -20.97 -2.41
CA ASP A 56 4.31 -19.77 -3.15
C ASP A 56 5.68 -19.22 -2.69
N ARG A 57 6.61 -19.09 -3.65
CA ARG A 57 8.00 -18.64 -3.42
C ARG A 57 8.14 -17.14 -3.14
N ILE A 58 7.17 -16.32 -3.53
CA ILE A 58 7.06 -14.89 -3.21
C ILE A 58 6.46 -14.75 -1.81
N LEU A 59 5.32 -15.39 -1.54
CA LEU A 59 4.66 -15.31 -0.22
C LEU A 59 5.51 -15.92 0.89
N LYS A 60 6.30 -16.98 0.62
CA LYS A 60 7.35 -17.49 1.52
C LYS A 60 8.37 -16.44 1.96
N LYS A 61 8.63 -15.40 1.16
CA LYS A 61 9.52 -14.27 1.50
C LYS A 61 8.78 -13.07 2.12
N LEU A 62 7.46 -13.01 1.96
CA LEU A 62 6.62 -11.87 2.35
C LEU A 62 5.94 -12.10 3.70
N ILE A 63 5.32 -13.27 3.91
CA ILE A 63 4.58 -13.62 5.13
C ILE A 63 5.45 -13.49 6.40
N PRO A 64 6.72 -13.94 6.44
CA PRO A 64 7.56 -13.73 7.63
C PRO A 64 7.86 -12.25 7.97
N LYS A 65 7.68 -11.32 7.02
CA LYS A 65 7.94 -9.88 7.21
C LYS A 65 6.71 -9.09 7.65
N PHE A 66 5.50 -9.60 7.38
CA PHE A 66 4.23 -8.90 7.60
C PHE A 66 3.18 -9.74 8.37
N GLY A 67 3.51 -10.96 8.78
CA GLY A 67 2.59 -11.96 9.35
C GLY A 67 1.84 -11.64 10.66
N PRO A 68 2.18 -10.62 11.46
CA PRO A 68 1.27 -10.13 12.51
C PRO A 68 -0.03 -9.54 11.94
N ALA A 69 0.05 -8.89 10.78
CA ALA A 69 -1.07 -8.20 10.15
C ALA A 69 -2.14 -9.20 9.66
N HIS A 70 -3.39 -8.88 9.95
CA HIS A 70 -4.59 -9.62 9.55
C HIS A 70 -5.74 -8.64 9.32
N LEU A 71 -6.75 -9.05 8.55
CA LEU A 71 -7.91 -8.21 8.29
C LEU A 71 -8.88 -8.25 9.47
N VAL A 72 -9.27 -7.06 9.93
CA VAL A 72 -10.27 -6.85 10.98
C VAL A 72 -11.55 -6.29 10.34
N LYS A 73 -12.72 -6.75 10.79
CA LYS A 73 -14.02 -6.23 10.33
C LYS A 73 -14.29 -4.89 10.98
N ARG A 74 -14.56 -3.84 10.19
CA ARG A 74 -14.88 -2.50 10.72
C ARG A 74 -16.36 -2.18 10.60
N GLY A 75 -17.03 -2.03 11.74
CA GLY A 75 -18.36 -1.45 11.83
C GLY A 75 -19.46 -2.20 11.06
N ASP A 76 -20.41 -1.42 10.56
CA ASP A 76 -21.66 -1.90 9.97
C ASP A 76 -21.50 -2.38 8.50
N PRO A 77 -22.19 -3.45 8.06
CA PRO A 77 -22.11 -3.95 6.68
C PRO A 77 -22.63 -3.00 5.60
N PHE A 78 -23.68 -2.22 5.86
CA PHE A 78 -24.21 -1.23 4.92
C PHE A 78 -23.25 -0.03 4.80
N VAL A 79 -22.72 0.47 5.92
CA VAL A 79 -21.67 1.51 5.91
C VAL A 79 -20.41 1.03 5.17
N THR A 80 -20.02 -0.23 5.37
CA THR A 80 -18.90 -0.86 4.64
C THR A 80 -19.15 -0.90 3.14
N LEU A 81 -20.35 -1.29 2.70
CA LEU A 81 -20.74 -1.31 1.29
C LEU A 81 -20.79 0.10 0.70
N ALA A 82 -21.40 1.06 1.40
CA ALA A 82 -21.48 2.45 0.97
C ALA A 82 -20.09 3.06 0.78
N ARG A 83 -19.18 2.90 1.76
CA ARG A 83 -17.80 3.40 1.68
C ARG A 83 -17.00 2.72 0.57
N SER A 84 -17.28 1.43 0.30
CA SER A 84 -16.71 0.69 -0.84
C SER A 84 -17.18 1.23 -2.19
N VAL A 85 -18.47 1.56 -2.34
CA VAL A 85 -19.03 2.15 -3.57
C VAL A 85 -18.53 3.59 -3.80
N VAL A 86 -18.55 4.42 -2.76
CA VAL A 86 -18.06 5.82 -2.82
C VAL A 86 -16.57 5.91 -3.18
N GLY A 87 -15.77 4.89 -2.82
CA GLY A 87 -14.34 4.83 -3.12
C GLY A 87 -13.94 4.25 -4.48
N GLN A 88 -14.87 3.84 -5.34
CA GLN A 88 -14.52 3.15 -6.59
C GLN A 88 -13.84 4.08 -7.61
N GLN A 89 -12.80 3.57 -8.27
CA GLN A 89 -12.03 4.25 -9.33
C GLN A 89 -11.37 5.59 -8.96
N ILE A 90 -11.39 6.01 -7.70
CA ILE A 90 -10.80 7.26 -7.21
C ILE A 90 -9.66 7.01 -6.21
N SER A 91 -8.87 8.04 -5.91
CA SER A 91 -7.77 7.92 -4.95
C SER A 91 -8.29 7.82 -3.49
N VAL A 92 -7.55 7.14 -2.61
CA VAL A 92 -7.94 6.99 -1.19
C VAL A 92 -8.19 8.35 -0.49
N PRO A 93 -7.37 9.41 -0.69
CA PRO A 93 -7.70 10.75 -0.23
C PRO A 93 -9.02 11.29 -0.79
N SER A 94 -9.25 11.15 -2.11
CA SER A 94 -10.50 11.58 -2.76
C SER A 94 -11.72 10.89 -2.14
N ALA A 95 -11.61 9.59 -1.83
CA ALA A 95 -12.66 8.83 -1.16
C ALA A 95 -12.92 9.31 0.27
N GLN A 96 -11.88 9.67 1.04
CA GLN A 96 -12.09 10.24 2.39
C GLN A 96 -12.73 11.64 2.30
N SER A 97 -12.27 12.49 1.40
CA SER A 97 -12.83 13.84 1.20
C SER A 97 -14.25 13.84 0.62
N LEU A 98 -14.67 12.79 -0.08
CA LEU A 98 -16.06 12.61 -0.51
C LEU A 98 -16.92 12.02 0.61
N TRP A 99 -16.38 11.09 1.40
CA TRP A 99 -17.09 10.52 2.56
C TRP A 99 -17.39 11.57 3.63
N ALA A 100 -16.42 12.42 3.98
CA ALA A 100 -16.56 13.54 4.94
C ALA A 100 -17.40 14.73 4.41
N ARG A 101 -18.32 14.46 3.47
CA ARG A 101 -19.38 15.35 2.99
C ARG A 101 -20.76 14.66 2.95
N ILE A 102 -20.81 13.40 3.39
CA ILE A 102 -21.98 12.53 3.43
C ILE A 102 -22.25 12.14 4.90
N GLU A 103 -21.16 11.90 5.65
CA GLU A 103 -21.08 11.94 7.12
C GLU A 103 -20.90 13.40 7.61
#